data_AF-A0A2V5VQD8-F1
#
_entry.id   AF-A0A2V5VQD8-F1
#
_cell.length_a   1.000
_cell.length_b   1.000
_cell.length_c   1.000
_cell.angle_alpha   90.00
_cell.angle_beta   90.00
_cell.angle_gamma   90.00
#
_symmetry.space_group_name_H-M   'P 1'
#
loop_
_entity.id
_entity.type
_entity.pdbx_description
1 polymer ?
#
loop_
_entity_poly.entity_id
_entity_poly.type
_entity_poly.pdbx_seq_one_letter_code
_entity_poly.pdbx_strand_id
1 'polypeptide(L)'
;MNDYLNGGVEQYAPVPPVTFYKRNSEFGRPSELFVFIDVEPLSICFTPFEIPVANTQSYFTAPGALHDRKSGVLSFADGHSESHRWKRRVLRATTLGLTANPHPVPSDRTDVSYIRARSHHLATP
;
A
#
# COMPACT_ATOMS: atom_id res chain seq x y z
N MET A 1 6.24 -4.38 -3.27
CA MET A 1 6.69 -4.62 -1.88
C MET A 1 6.36 -3.38 -1.07
N ASN A 2 5.95 -3.53 0.20
CA ASN A 2 5.72 -2.39 1.09
C ASN A 2 7.01 -1.55 1.23
N ASP A 3 6.90 -0.23 1.11
CA ASP A 3 8.04 0.70 1.12
C ASP A 3 8.88 0.63 2.41
N TYR A 4 8.26 0.33 3.55
CA TYR A 4 9.00 0.18 4.81
C TYR A 4 9.88 -1.08 4.89
N LEU A 5 9.66 -2.05 4.00
CA LEU A 5 10.47 -3.28 3.94
C LEU A 5 11.58 -3.19 2.87
N ASN A 6 11.62 -2.12 2.08
CA ASN A 6 12.50 -2.00 0.91
C ASN A 6 13.96 -1.63 1.28
N GLY A 7 14.25 -1.22 2.52
CA GLY A 7 15.61 -0.83 2.94
C GLY A 7 16.22 0.34 2.13
N GLY A 8 15.41 1.00 1.29
CA GLY A 8 15.81 2.07 0.39
C GLY A 8 15.87 3.40 1.12
N VAL A 9 17.06 3.95 1.20
CA VAL A 9 17.32 5.32 1.60
C VAL A 9 16.88 6.25 0.47
N GLU A 10 15.98 7.19 0.76
CA GLU A 10 16.05 8.61 0.36
C GLU A 10 14.72 9.27 -0.01
N GLN A 11 13.71 8.58 -0.56
CA GLN A 11 12.55 9.33 -1.08
C GLN A 11 11.53 9.74 -0.01
N TYR A 12 11.39 8.99 1.08
CA TYR A 12 10.60 9.37 2.25
C TYR A 12 11.24 8.81 3.52
N ALA A 13 12.10 9.61 4.17
CA ALA A 13 12.64 9.24 5.48
C ALA A 13 11.45 8.92 6.40
N PRO A 14 11.32 7.68 6.89
CA PRO A 14 10.20 7.32 7.73
C PRO A 14 10.22 8.22 8.96
N VAL A 15 9.12 8.94 9.24
CA VAL A 15 9.03 9.76 10.44
C VAL A 15 9.15 8.79 11.63
N PRO A 16 10.20 8.90 12.46
CA PRO A 16 10.48 7.90 13.49
C PRO A 16 9.30 7.72 14.48
N PRO A 17 9.14 6.53 15.06
CA PRO A 17 10.01 5.36 14.93
C PRO A 17 9.49 4.34 13.89
N VAL A 18 10.28 4.09 12.84
CA VAL A 18 10.06 2.96 11.93
C VAL A 18 11.04 1.84 12.26
N THR A 19 10.50 0.64 12.48
CA THR A 19 11.30 -0.54 12.79
C THR A 19 11.53 -1.34 11.53
N PHE A 20 12.80 -1.57 11.22
CA PHE A 20 13.22 -2.52 10.22
C PHE A 20 13.36 -3.89 10.87
N TYR A 21 12.78 -4.90 10.23
CA TYR A 21 12.88 -6.29 10.66
C TYR A 21 14.04 -6.96 9.91
N LYS A 22 14.96 -7.58 10.63
CA LYS A 22 16.09 -8.33 10.07
C LYS A 22 15.81 -9.83 10.00
N ARG A 23 14.89 -10.33 10.82
CA ARG A 23 14.47 -11.74 10.87
C ARG A 23 12.97 -11.84 11.02
N ASN A 24 12.38 -12.91 10.50
CA ASN A 24 10.94 -13.17 10.64
C ASN A 24 10.49 -13.29 12.10
N SER A 25 11.36 -13.77 12.98
CA SER A 25 11.09 -13.87 14.42
C SER A 25 10.95 -12.51 15.13
N GLU A 26 11.28 -11.41 14.46
CA GLU A 26 11.13 -10.05 14.99
C GLU A 26 9.76 -9.46 14.69
N PHE A 27 8.94 -10.10 13.86
CA PHE A 27 7.57 -9.66 13.59
C PHE A 27 6.69 -9.84 14.83
N GLY A 28 6.20 -8.73 15.42
CA GLY A 28 5.32 -8.79 16.59
C GLY A 28 3.92 -9.34 16.28
N ARG A 29 3.36 -9.00 15.11
CA ARG A 29 2.04 -9.44 14.63
C ARG A 29 2.12 -9.78 13.13
N PRO A 30 2.74 -10.91 12.76
CA PRO A 30 3.03 -11.23 11.35
C PRO A 30 1.78 -11.38 10.48
N SER A 31 0.66 -11.81 11.07
CA SER A 31 -0.66 -11.88 10.41
C SER A 31 -1.31 -10.53 10.14
N GLU A 32 -0.74 -9.43 10.63
CA GLU A 32 -1.28 -8.08 10.41
C GLU A 32 -0.30 -7.19 9.66
N LEU A 33 0.89 -7.69 9.38
CA LEU A 33 1.92 -6.97 8.65
C LEU A 33 1.90 -7.41 7.18
N PHE A 34 1.42 -6.55 6.29
CA PHE A 34 1.47 -6.86 4.86
C PHE A 34 2.87 -6.63 4.27
N VAL A 35 3.27 -7.53 3.39
CA VAL A 35 4.58 -7.54 2.70
C VAL A 35 4.41 -7.20 1.22
N PHE A 36 3.41 -7.81 0.57
CA PHE A 36 3.08 -7.60 -0.83
C PHE A 36 1.63 -7.15 -0.99
N ILE A 37 1.39 -6.37 -2.03
CA ILE A 37 0.07 -5.93 -2.47
C ILE A 37 0.09 -5.92 -4.00
N ASP A 38 -1.01 -6.30 -4.62
CA ASP A 38 -1.22 -6.07 -6.05
C ASP A 38 -1.43 -4.57 -6.33
N VAL A 39 -1.09 -4.12 -7.53
CA VAL A 39 -1.15 -2.70 -7.89
C VAL A 39 -1.81 -2.51 -9.25
N GLU A 40 -2.44 -1.37 -9.47
CA GLU A 40 -2.98 -1.00 -10.77
C GLU A 40 -1.82 -0.74 -11.75
N PRO A 41 -1.66 -1.55 -12.83
CA PRO A 41 -0.49 -1.48 -13.70
C PRO A 41 -0.25 -0.10 -14.31
N LEU A 42 -1.33 0.63 -14.62
CA LEU A 42 -1.24 1.95 -15.23
C LEU A 42 -0.88 3.07 -14.24
N SER A 43 -0.77 2.74 -12.95
CA SER A 43 -0.33 3.66 -11.89
C SER A 43 1.08 3.36 -11.40
N ILE A 44 1.83 2.47 -12.03
CA ILE A 44 3.19 2.14 -11.60
C ILE A 44 4.18 3.15 -12.20
N CYS A 45 4.90 3.88 -11.35
CA CYS A 45 6.11 4.62 -11.76
C CYS A 45 7.31 4.44 -10.82
N PHE A 46 7.13 3.70 -9.72
CA PHE A 46 8.16 3.41 -8.73
C PHE A 46 8.00 1.99 -8.19
N THR A 47 9.10 1.38 -7.71
CA THR A 47 9.15 -0.05 -7.38
C THR A 47 8.44 -0.43 -6.07
N PRO A 48 8.63 0.27 -4.93
CA PRO A 48 7.85 0.02 -3.73
C PRO A 48 6.44 0.63 -3.80
N PHE A 49 5.52 0.02 -3.06
CA PHE A 49 4.21 0.61 -2.80
C PHE A 49 4.33 1.59 -1.63
N GLU A 50 4.23 2.89 -1.94
CA GLU A 50 4.31 3.96 -0.95
C GLU A 50 3.14 3.89 0.05
N ILE A 51 3.46 3.94 1.33
CA ILE A 51 2.46 4.02 2.39
C ILE A 51 2.14 5.49 2.66
N PRO A 52 0.88 5.93 2.50
CA PRO A 52 0.52 7.30 2.80
C PRO A 52 0.78 7.63 4.28
N VAL A 53 1.38 8.78 4.57
CA VAL A 53 1.72 9.20 5.94
C VAL A 53 0.50 9.67 6.74
N ALA A 54 -0.57 10.08 6.07
CA ALA A 54 -1.84 10.50 6.67
C ALA A 54 -3.03 9.85 5.97
N ASN A 55 -4.13 9.61 6.70
CA ASN A 55 -5.35 9.00 6.14
C ASN A 55 -5.99 9.82 5.02
N THR A 56 -5.69 11.12 4.93
CA THR A 56 -6.22 12.02 3.89
C THR A 56 -5.35 12.09 2.64
N GLN A 57 -4.19 11.43 2.63
CA GLN A 57 -3.26 11.48 1.51
C GLN A 57 -3.71 10.52 0.40
N SER A 58 -3.60 10.99 -0.84
CA SER A 58 -3.77 10.17 -2.04
C SER A 58 -2.73 9.06 -2.11
N TYR A 59 -3.04 7.98 -2.82
CA TYR A 59 -2.02 7.00 -3.14
C TYR A 59 -1.04 7.57 -4.15
N PHE A 60 0.23 7.20 -4.03
CA PHE A 60 1.16 7.38 -5.14
C PHE A 60 0.81 6.33 -6.21
N THR A 61 1.14 5.06 -5.97
CA THR A 61 0.68 3.93 -6.80
C THR A 61 -0.66 3.42 -6.31
N ALA A 62 -1.64 3.20 -7.19
CA ALA A 62 -2.95 2.69 -6.77
C ALA A 62 -2.89 1.20 -6.41
N PRO A 63 -3.63 0.74 -5.37
CA PRO A 63 -3.76 -0.67 -5.10
C PRO A 63 -4.51 -1.38 -6.23
N GLY A 64 -4.30 -2.69 -6.40
CA GLY A 64 -4.92 -3.47 -7.46
C GLY A 64 -6.43 -3.56 -7.33
N ALA A 65 -7.12 -3.54 -8.47
CA ALA A 65 -8.57 -3.74 -8.56
C ALA A 65 -8.97 -4.50 -9.83
N LEU A 66 -8.14 -5.45 -10.24
CA LEU A 66 -8.23 -6.05 -11.57
C LEU A 66 -9.46 -6.94 -11.76
N HIS A 67 -9.98 -7.55 -10.71
CA HIS A 67 -11.08 -8.52 -10.80
C HIS A 67 -12.47 -7.86 -10.89
N ASP A 68 -12.82 -6.97 -9.97
CA ASP A 68 -14.18 -6.37 -9.86
C ASP A 68 -14.15 -4.82 -9.83
N ARG A 69 -12.98 -4.23 -10.13
CA ARG A 69 -12.70 -2.78 -10.03
C ARG A 69 -12.80 -2.23 -8.60
N LYS A 70 -12.88 -3.08 -7.58
CA LYS A 70 -12.95 -2.68 -6.18
C LYS A 70 -12.13 -3.56 -5.24
N SER A 71 -11.53 -4.65 -5.69
CA SER A 71 -10.88 -5.63 -4.81
C SER A 71 -9.46 -5.92 -5.27
N GLY A 72 -8.54 -5.83 -4.33
CA GLY A 72 -7.12 -6.22 -4.48
C GLY A 72 -6.73 -7.28 -3.46
N VAL A 73 -5.49 -7.74 -3.53
CA VAL A 73 -4.93 -8.81 -2.69
C VAL A 73 -3.70 -8.31 -1.95
N LEU A 74 -3.66 -8.56 -0.65
CA LEU A 74 -2.49 -8.35 0.20
C LEU A 74 -1.96 -9.71 0.67
N SER A 75 -0.63 -9.83 0.74
CA SER A 75 0.04 -10.98 1.38
C SER A 75 0.77 -10.52 2.63
N PHE A 76 0.70 -11.33 3.68
CA PHE A 76 1.15 -10.98 5.02
C PHE A 76 2.42 -11.73 5.43
N ALA A 77 3.06 -11.25 6.48
CA ALA A 77 4.38 -11.72 6.92
C ALA A 77 4.38 -13.14 7.50
N ASP A 78 3.22 -13.68 7.88
CA ASP A 78 3.03 -15.09 8.24
C ASP A 78 2.78 -16.00 7.02
N GLY A 79 2.66 -15.44 5.81
CA GLY A 79 2.48 -16.16 4.55
C GLY A 79 1.03 -16.28 4.07
N HIS A 80 0.02 -15.83 4.81
CA HIS A 80 -1.35 -15.83 4.29
C HIS A 80 -1.60 -14.67 3.32
N SER A 81 -2.76 -14.67 2.66
CA SER A 81 -3.21 -13.57 1.81
C SER A 81 -4.69 -13.27 2.04
N GLU A 82 -5.06 -11.99 1.95
CA GLU A 82 -6.43 -11.52 2.11
C GLU A 82 -6.85 -10.68 0.89
N SER A 83 -8.11 -10.82 0.50
CA SER A 83 -8.73 -9.90 -0.45
C SER A 83 -9.34 -8.73 0.31
N HIS A 84 -9.01 -7.50 -0.09
CA HIS A 84 -9.62 -6.30 0.46
C HIS A 84 -10.45 -5.58 -0.61
N ARG A 85 -11.68 -5.20 -0.24
CA ARG A 85 -12.57 -4.44 -1.11
C ARG A 85 -12.50 -2.95 -0.77
N TRP A 86 -11.79 -2.21 -1.62
CA TRP A 86 -11.67 -0.75 -1.61
C TRP A 86 -13.03 -0.05 -1.62
N LYS A 87 -13.18 0.96 -0.77
CA LYS A 87 -14.35 1.85 -0.72
C LYS A 87 -14.43 2.69 -1.97
N ARG A 88 -13.32 3.31 -2.35
CA ARG A 88 -13.22 4.02 -3.63
C ARG A 88 -12.89 3.03 -4.73
N ARG A 89 -13.55 3.20 -5.88
CA ARG A 89 -13.15 2.47 -7.07
C ARG A 89 -11.73 2.91 -7.42
N VAL A 90 -10.79 1.98 -7.46
CA VAL A 90 -9.45 2.29 -7.97
C VAL A 90 -9.64 2.76 -9.40
N LEU A 91 -9.20 3.99 -9.67
CA LEU A 91 -9.26 4.55 -11.01
C LEU A 91 -8.33 3.70 -11.87
N ARG A 92 -8.91 2.88 -12.75
CA ARG A 92 -8.18 2.46 -13.94
C ARG A 92 -7.92 3.74 -14.70
N ALA A 93 -6.68 4.03 -15.06
CA ALA A 93 -6.42 5.01 -16.10
C ALA A 93 -7.13 4.46 -17.35
N THR A 94 -8.37 4.89 -17.57
CA THR A 94 -9.15 4.42 -18.69
C THR A 94 -8.40 4.86 -19.92
N THR A 95 -8.24 3.94 -20.87
CA THR A 95 -7.67 4.11 -22.21
C THR A 95 -8.49 5.08 -23.08
N LEU A 96 -9.14 6.08 -22.48
CA LEU A 96 -10.04 7.09 -23.05
C LEU A 96 -9.39 8.48 -23.03
N GLY A 97 -8.07 8.56 -23.23
CA GLY A 97 -7.37 9.81 -23.50
C GLY A 97 -6.96 10.60 -22.26
N LEU A 98 -5.67 10.48 -21.94
CA LEU A 98 -4.81 11.53 -21.41
C LEU A 98 -5.23 12.22 -20.10
N THR A 99 -4.84 11.64 -18.97
CA THR A 99 -4.17 12.42 -17.94
C THR A 99 -2.71 11.97 -17.90
N ALA A 100 -1.81 12.87 -18.31
CA ALA A 100 -0.38 12.62 -18.60
C ALA A 100 0.48 12.22 -17.39
N ASN A 101 -0.13 12.00 -16.22
CA ASN A 101 0.52 11.46 -15.05
C ASN A 101 -0.57 10.76 -14.20
N PRO A 102 -0.49 9.45 -13.93
CA PRO A 102 -1.47 8.77 -13.09
C PRO A 102 -1.35 9.16 -11.60
N HIS A 103 -0.35 9.96 -11.25
CA HIS A 103 -0.02 10.37 -9.89
C HIS A 103 -0.43 11.82 -9.58
N PRO A 104 -0.94 12.10 -8.37
CA PRO A 104 -1.30 11.15 -7.34
C PRO A 104 -2.68 10.50 -7.61
N VAL A 105 -2.87 9.25 -7.21
CA VAL A 105 -4.14 8.53 -7.38
C VAL A 105 -5.10 8.82 -6.22
N PRO A 106 -6.31 9.34 -6.48
CA PRO A 106 -7.29 9.61 -5.44
C PRO A 106 -7.61 8.39 -4.57
N SER A 107 -7.66 8.59 -3.25
CA SER A 107 -7.89 7.54 -2.24
C SER A 107 -9.21 7.74 -1.46
N ASP A 108 -9.53 6.80 -0.58
CA ASP A 108 -10.54 6.92 0.47
C ASP A 108 -9.85 6.87 1.85
N ARG A 109 -10.33 7.68 2.80
CA ARG A 109 -9.73 7.76 4.14
C ARG A 109 -9.69 6.41 4.87
N THR A 110 -10.73 5.59 4.67
CA THR A 110 -10.86 4.27 5.29
C THR A 110 -9.87 3.27 4.69
N ASP A 111 -9.69 3.30 3.37
CA ASP A 111 -8.75 2.44 2.67
C ASP A 111 -7.30 2.80 3.00
N VAL A 112 -6.97 4.09 3.12
CA VAL A 112 -5.65 4.54 3.57
C VAL A 112 -5.41 4.10 5.01
N SER A 113 -6.41 4.25 5.89
CA SER A 113 -6.31 3.79 7.28
C SER A 113 -6.08 2.28 7.37
N TYR A 114 -6.73 1.50 6.50
CA TYR A 114 -6.59 0.05 6.42
C TYR A 114 -5.15 -0.37 6.07
N ILE A 115 -4.57 0.25 5.04
CA ILE A 115 -3.17 0.02 4.62
C ILE A 115 -2.21 0.46 5.72
N ARG A 116 -2.39 1.66 6.27
CA ARG A 116 -1.50 2.19 7.33
C ARG A 116 -1.49 1.25 8.53
N ALA A 117 -2.65 0.78 8.98
CA ALA A 117 -2.77 -0.13 10.11
C ALA A 117 -2.03 -1.47 9.92
N ARG A 118 -1.80 -1.88 8.67
CA ARG A 118 -1.13 -3.15 8.31
C ARG A 118 0.30 -2.98 7.79
N SER A 119 0.78 -1.74 7.68
CA SER A 119 2.08 -1.45 7.06
C SER A 119 3.22 -1.38 8.07
N HIS A 120 2.90 -1.08 9.32
CA HIS A 120 3.83 -0.98 10.44
C HIS A 120 3.05 -1.00 11.76
N HIS A 121 3.72 -1.46 12.81
CA HIS A 121 3.26 -1.58 14.20
C HIS A 121 2.94 -0.24 14.91
N LEU A 122 2.96 0.91 14.23
CA LEU A 122 2.40 2.17 14.78
C LEU A 122 0.86 2.23 14.70
N ALA A 123 0.20 1.15 14.28
CA ALA A 123 -1.21 0.93 14.60
C ALA A 123 -1.35 0.65 16.11
N THR A 124 -1.26 1.71 16.92
CA THR A 124 -1.91 1.66 18.23
C THR A 124 -3.41 1.65 17.96
N PRO A 125 -4.20 0.77 18.61
CA PRO A 125 -5.66 0.75 18.46
C PRO A 125 -6.30 2.13 18.70
#